data_AF-G4Q5G9-F1
#
_entry.id   AF-G4Q5G9-F1
#
_cell.length_a   1.000
_cell.length_b   1.000
_cell.length_c   1.000
_cell.angle_alpha   90.00
_cell.angle_beta   90.00
_cell.angle_gamma   90.00
#
_symmetry.space_group_name_H-M   'P 1'
#
loop_
_entity.id
_entity.type
_entity.pdbx_description
1 polymer ?
#
loop_
_entity_poly.entity_id
_entity_poly.type
_entity_poly.pdbx_seq_one_letter_code
_entity_poly.pdbx_strand_id
1 'polypeptide(L)'
;MIELLTEKITHLRIAVIGDVMLDRYAYGEVRRISPEAPVPVTRVKRLTSVLGGAGNVAANLAGLGVQVYVAGMTGEDDHRRVLEKKLRELGVDYSGLIASPKRSTITKMRIIGARQQMLRLDFEEPGDLLPDEEQALLQWLRKHLDEGLDGIVLSDYAKGTCSDRFCQMVITQARAANVPVLVDPKGSDWAKYRGCDLITPNVKEMCEAAGKVVPNVTPALVELAQQARETFDIRYVVVTRSEKGVTLVGKDDVITKAATAQEVFDVSGAGDTVASVLLAAISGKLSLADALELSNKAAGIVVSKVGTYPVHKEELLREILADSQPESFDYRPMTWDELARLTRTWQQAGETVVFTNGCFDILHAGHVQYLQQAAQLGDHLIIGVNTDDSVRRLKGQTRPFNHETDRARLLASLRDVDAVALFGEDTPTELIKKIRPDILVKGGDYKKEEVAGREYARAVEILPFKEGYSTTGIVEKIVALVKEGKL
;
A
#
# COMPACT_ATOMS: atom_id res chain seq x y z
N MET A 1 -3.29 15.62 -3.85
CA MET A 1 -3.07 14.21 -3.41
C MET A 1 -2.17 14.10 -2.17
N ILE A 2 -0.93 14.62 -2.19
CA ILE A 2 0.01 14.52 -1.05
C ILE A 2 -0.59 15.07 0.25
N GLU A 3 -1.12 16.30 0.22
CA GLU A 3 -1.76 16.94 1.39
C GLU A 3 -2.88 16.08 2.01
N LEU A 4 -3.68 15.40 1.19
CA LEU A 4 -4.69 14.47 1.70
C LEU A 4 -4.01 13.37 2.52
N LEU A 5 -3.04 12.68 1.93
CA LEU A 5 -2.38 11.54 2.54
C LEU A 5 -1.55 11.94 3.77
N THR A 6 -0.96 13.14 3.82
CA THR A 6 -0.10 13.54 4.94
C THR A 6 -0.86 14.16 6.10
N GLU A 7 -1.95 14.90 5.83
CA GLU A 7 -2.57 15.76 6.84
C GLU A 7 -4.06 15.49 7.07
N LYS A 8 -4.83 15.14 6.04
CA LYS A 8 -6.30 15.08 6.14
C LYS A 8 -6.86 13.69 6.34
N ILE A 9 -6.20 12.66 5.79
CA ILE A 9 -6.75 11.30 5.74
C ILE A 9 -6.98 10.68 7.12
N THR A 10 -6.18 11.08 8.12
CA THR A 10 -6.28 10.63 9.51
C THR A 10 -7.47 11.20 10.28
N HIS A 11 -8.08 12.26 9.74
CA HIS A 11 -9.29 12.87 10.30
C HIS A 11 -10.57 12.31 9.68
N LEU A 12 -10.47 11.58 8.57
CA LEU A 12 -11.64 11.01 7.92
C LEU A 12 -12.24 9.88 8.73
N ARG A 13 -13.57 9.89 8.86
CA ARG A 13 -14.38 8.87 9.53
C ARG A 13 -15.22 8.14 8.49
N ILE A 14 -14.88 6.90 8.18
CA ILE A 14 -15.55 6.13 7.12
C ILE A 14 -16.18 4.86 7.70
N ALA A 15 -17.47 4.65 7.41
CA ALA A 15 -18.15 3.42 7.73
C ALA A 15 -18.05 2.42 6.58
N VAL A 16 -17.73 1.17 6.88
CA VAL A 16 -17.75 0.04 5.95
C VAL A 16 -18.82 -0.93 6.41
N ILE A 17 -19.87 -1.05 5.60
CA ILE A 17 -21.05 -1.84 5.91
C ILE A 17 -21.18 -2.93 4.86
N GLY A 18 -21.29 -4.18 5.29
CA GLY A 18 -21.52 -5.28 4.35
C GLY A 18 -21.10 -6.63 4.87
N ASP A 19 -20.81 -7.52 3.93
CA ASP A 19 -20.47 -8.90 4.25
C ASP A 19 -19.01 -9.00 4.71
N VAL A 20 -18.82 -8.94 6.03
CA VAL A 20 -17.50 -9.05 6.66
C VAL A 20 -17.12 -10.53 6.74
N MET A 21 -15.96 -10.90 6.20
CA MET A 21 -15.54 -12.30 6.15
C MET A 21 -14.07 -12.51 6.52
N LEU A 22 -13.73 -13.75 6.84
CA LEU A 22 -12.39 -14.18 7.19
C LEU A 22 -11.85 -15.13 6.12
N ASP A 23 -10.76 -14.75 5.45
CA ASP A 23 -10.01 -15.64 4.58
C ASP A 23 -8.95 -16.37 5.41
N ARG A 24 -9.07 -17.70 5.52
CA ARG A 24 -8.15 -18.54 6.30
C ARG A 24 -7.34 -19.44 5.39
N TYR A 25 -6.09 -19.67 5.73
CA TYR A 25 -5.19 -20.53 4.97
C TYR A 25 -4.54 -21.55 5.90
N ALA A 26 -4.80 -22.83 5.63
CA ALA A 26 -4.18 -23.94 6.31
C ALA A 26 -3.07 -24.53 5.42
N TYR A 27 -1.82 -24.17 5.71
CA TYR A 27 -0.66 -24.69 5.02
C TYR A 27 -0.23 -26.00 5.68
N GLY A 28 -0.11 -27.05 4.89
CA GLY A 28 0.30 -28.36 5.37
C GLY A 28 1.06 -29.16 4.33
N GLU A 29 1.51 -30.33 4.77
CA GLU A 29 2.14 -31.32 3.91
C GLU A 29 1.18 -32.49 3.71
N VAL A 30 1.11 -32.98 2.47
CA VAL A 30 0.44 -34.23 2.12
C VAL A 30 1.51 -35.28 1.92
N ARG A 31 1.55 -36.27 2.81
CA ARG A 31 2.52 -37.39 2.73
C ARG A 31 1.89 -38.74 2.49
N ARG A 32 0.57 -38.86 2.65
CA ARG A 32 -0.15 -40.13 2.54
C ARG A 32 -1.62 -39.90 2.16
N ILE A 33 -2.24 -40.96 1.66
CA ILE A 33 -3.69 -41.09 1.50
C ILE A 33 -4.29 -41.64 2.80
N SER A 34 -5.54 -41.26 3.11
CA SER A 34 -6.23 -41.74 4.29
C SER A 34 -6.53 -43.24 4.18
N PRO A 35 -6.38 -44.02 5.27
CA PRO A 35 -6.83 -45.42 5.29
C PRO A 35 -8.37 -45.55 5.35
N GLU A 36 -9.09 -44.48 5.66
CA GLU A 36 -10.56 -44.46 5.82
C GLU A 36 -11.28 -44.17 4.50
N ALA A 37 -10.66 -43.40 3.61
CA ALA A 37 -11.21 -43.00 2.32
C ALA A 37 -10.07 -42.62 1.36
N PRO A 38 -10.25 -42.71 0.02
CA PRO A 38 -9.22 -42.37 -0.96
C PRO A 38 -9.02 -40.85 -1.11
N VAL A 39 -8.73 -40.17 0.00
CA VAL A 39 -8.54 -38.71 0.08
C VAL A 39 -7.16 -38.37 0.67
N PRO A 40 -6.52 -37.26 0.25
CA PRO A 40 -5.26 -36.80 0.82
C PRO A 40 -5.37 -36.45 2.31
N VAL A 41 -4.40 -36.87 3.12
CA VAL A 41 -4.28 -36.42 4.53
C VAL A 41 -3.32 -35.24 4.60
N THR A 42 -3.85 -34.09 4.98
CA THR A 42 -3.06 -32.85 5.15
C THR A 42 -2.67 -32.69 6.62
N ARG A 43 -1.38 -32.77 6.92
CA ARG A 43 -0.86 -32.37 8.24
C ARG A 43 -0.64 -30.86 8.23
N VAL A 44 -1.56 -30.12 8.84
CA VAL A 44 -1.45 -28.66 8.96
C VAL A 44 -0.22 -28.29 9.79
N LYS A 45 0.59 -27.36 9.28
CA LYS A 45 1.81 -26.82 9.89
C LYS A 45 1.66 -25.36 10.29
N ARG A 46 0.91 -24.59 9.52
CA ARG A 46 0.71 -23.17 9.72
C ARG A 46 -0.72 -22.79 9.35
N LEU A 47 -1.36 -22.02 10.22
CA LEU A 47 -2.63 -21.37 9.96
C LEU A 47 -2.40 -19.87 9.87
N THR A 48 -2.84 -19.25 8.79
CA THR A 48 -2.90 -17.78 8.67
C THR A 48 -4.33 -17.36 8.43
N SER A 49 -4.64 -16.11 8.75
CA SER A 49 -5.98 -15.55 8.56
C SER A 49 -5.84 -14.06 8.23
N VAL A 50 -6.63 -13.60 7.28
CA VAL A 50 -6.67 -12.22 6.80
C VAL A 50 -8.13 -11.80 6.67
N LEU A 51 -8.38 -10.49 6.75
CA LEU A 51 -9.72 -9.94 6.56
C LEU A 51 -10.08 -10.03 5.08
N GLY A 52 -11.32 -10.44 4.79
CA GLY A 52 -11.87 -10.53 3.44
C GLY A 52 -13.17 -9.73 3.34
N GLY A 53 -13.65 -9.53 2.11
CA GLY A 53 -14.89 -8.81 1.84
C GLY A 53 -14.88 -7.39 2.41
N ALA A 54 -15.96 -7.01 3.10
CA ALA A 54 -16.03 -5.73 3.80
C ALA A 54 -14.88 -5.53 4.82
N GLY A 55 -14.34 -6.61 5.38
CA GLY A 55 -13.15 -6.55 6.24
C GLY A 55 -11.87 -6.15 5.50
N ASN A 56 -11.72 -6.52 4.22
CA ASN A 56 -10.57 -6.13 3.41
C ASN A 56 -10.65 -4.65 3.00
N VAL A 57 -11.85 -4.15 2.69
CA VAL A 57 -12.11 -2.72 2.49
C VAL A 57 -11.71 -1.93 3.75
N ALA A 58 -12.16 -2.40 4.92
CA ALA A 58 -11.79 -1.78 6.19
C ALA A 58 -10.27 -1.80 6.45
N ALA A 59 -9.59 -2.90 6.11
CA ALA A 59 -8.14 -3.00 6.24
C ALA A 59 -7.38 -2.01 5.33
N ASN A 60 -7.85 -1.83 4.10
CA ASN A 60 -7.27 -0.83 3.19
C ASN A 60 -7.44 0.59 3.72
N LEU A 61 -8.65 0.96 4.17
CA LEU A 61 -8.88 2.27 4.76
C LEU A 61 -8.03 2.51 6.02
N ALA A 62 -7.92 1.51 6.91
CA ALA A 62 -7.08 1.61 8.10
C ALA A 62 -5.59 1.73 7.74
N GLY A 63 -5.12 1.01 6.70
CA GLY A 63 -3.76 1.12 6.18
C GLY A 63 -3.42 2.51 5.63
N LEU A 64 -4.42 3.25 5.17
CA LEU A 64 -4.28 4.67 4.79
C LEU A 64 -4.29 5.64 5.97
N GLY A 65 -4.63 5.16 7.18
CA GLY A 65 -4.73 5.95 8.41
C GLY A 65 -6.13 6.52 8.71
N VAL A 66 -7.16 6.12 7.95
CA VAL A 66 -8.56 6.55 8.17
C VAL A 66 -9.11 6.01 9.50
N GLN A 67 -10.02 6.74 10.15
CA GLN A 67 -10.80 6.21 11.27
C GLN A 67 -11.96 5.36 10.73
N VAL A 68 -11.82 4.04 10.84
CA VAL A 68 -12.73 3.08 10.20
C VAL A 68 -13.71 2.49 11.19
N TYR A 69 -14.98 2.43 10.78
CA TYR A 69 -16.09 1.84 11.53
C TYR A 69 -16.70 0.71 10.69
N VAL A 70 -16.70 -0.52 11.17
CA VAL A 70 -17.20 -1.69 10.44
C VAL A 70 -18.53 -2.16 11.01
N ALA A 71 -19.48 -2.43 10.10
CA ALA A 71 -20.74 -3.07 10.44
C ALA A 71 -21.11 -4.22 9.49
N GLY A 72 -21.73 -5.24 10.06
CA GLY A 72 -22.19 -6.42 9.32
C GLY A 72 -22.60 -7.55 10.25
N MET A 73 -23.01 -8.68 9.66
CA MET A 73 -23.45 -9.85 10.41
C MET A 73 -22.31 -10.85 10.65
N THR A 74 -22.30 -11.43 11.85
CA THR A 74 -21.39 -12.52 12.24
C THR A 74 -22.12 -13.60 13.03
N GLY A 75 -21.52 -14.78 13.13
CA GLY A 75 -21.97 -15.82 14.04
C GLY A 75 -21.45 -15.62 15.47
N GLU A 76 -21.85 -16.50 16.38
CA GLU A 76 -21.29 -16.60 17.73
C GLU A 76 -20.23 -17.69 17.82
N ASP A 77 -19.22 -17.63 16.95
CA ASP A 77 -18.24 -18.69 16.73
C ASP A 77 -16.78 -18.24 16.92
N ASP A 78 -15.86 -19.21 16.87
CA ASP A 78 -14.42 -18.92 16.98
C ASP A 78 -13.87 -18.12 15.80
N HIS A 79 -14.54 -18.15 14.64
CA HIS A 79 -14.14 -17.37 13.47
C HIS A 79 -14.38 -15.88 13.71
N ARG A 80 -15.49 -15.51 14.37
CA ARG A 80 -15.73 -14.15 14.84
C ARG A 80 -14.62 -13.66 15.77
N ARG A 81 -14.18 -14.47 16.73
CA ARG A 81 -13.11 -14.07 17.67
C ARG A 81 -11.80 -13.75 16.93
N VAL A 82 -11.48 -14.50 15.89
CA VAL A 82 -10.31 -14.23 15.04
C VAL A 82 -10.51 -12.95 14.23
N LEU A 83 -11.70 -12.74 13.68
CA LEU A 83 -12.08 -11.52 12.95
C LEU A 83 -11.96 -10.26 13.83
N GLU A 84 -12.52 -10.27 15.04
CA GLU A 84 -12.45 -9.17 16.01
C GLU A 84 -11.01 -8.87 16.43
N LYS A 85 -10.19 -9.93 16.64
CA LYS A 85 -8.77 -9.75 16.93
C LYS A 85 -8.05 -9.03 15.79
N LYS A 86 -8.31 -9.43 14.54
CA LYS A 86 -7.72 -8.82 13.34
C LYS A 86 -8.13 -7.35 13.17
N LEU A 87 -9.41 -7.04 13.37
CA LEU A 87 -9.91 -5.66 13.29
C LEU A 87 -9.30 -4.79 14.40
N ARG A 88 -9.18 -5.33 15.62
CA ARG A 88 -8.53 -4.66 16.75
C ARG A 88 -7.05 -4.36 16.49
N GLU A 89 -6.31 -5.31 15.91
CA GLU A 89 -4.90 -5.13 15.53
C GLU A 89 -4.71 -3.95 14.56
N LEU A 90 -5.73 -3.64 13.74
CA LEU A 90 -5.73 -2.53 12.80
C LEU A 90 -6.32 -1.23 13.36
N GLY A 91 -6.79 -1.22 14.61
CA GLY A 91 -7.45 -0.05 15.21
C GLY A 91 -8.83 0.27 14.61
N VAL A 92 -9.46 -0.69 13.93
CA VAL A 92 -10.80 -0.54 13.35
C VAL A 92 -11.86 -0.69 14.44
N ASP A 93 -12.84 0.21 14.49
CA ASP A 93 -14.02 0.05 15.33
C ASP A 93 -14.95 -1.01 14.71
N TYR A 94 -15.18 -2.11 15.43
CA TYR A 94 -16.04 -3.21 15.00
C TYR A 94 -17.31 -3.33 15.85
N SER A 95 -17.74 -2.25 16.49
CA SER A 95 -18.97 -2.20 17.29
C SER A 95 -20.25 -2.47 16.48
N GLY A 96 -20.16 -2.36 15.14
CA GLY A 96 -21.23 -2.67 14.22
C GLY A 96 -21.30 -4.14 13.79
N LEU A 97 -20.40 -5.00 14.29
CA LEU A 97 -20.50 -6.44 14.07
C LEU A 97 -21.60 -7.03 14.97
N ILE A 98 -22.76 -7.27 14.37
CA ILE A 98 -23.91 -7.83 15.06
C ILE A 98 -23.80 -9.35 15.06
N ALA A 99 -23.87 -9.91 16.25
CA ALA A 99 -23.89 -11.35 16.49
C ALA A 99 -25.26 -11.92 16.16
N SER A 100 -25.31 -13.05 15.46
CA SER A 100 -26.55 -13.81 15.30
C SER A 100 -26.32 -15.29 15.57
N PRO A 101 -27.11 -15.92 16.47
CA PRO A 101 -27.01 -17.36 16.73
C PRO A 101 -27.52 -18.20 15.54
N LYS A 102 -28.13 -17.56 14.54
CA LYS A 102 -28.68 -18.20 13.33
C LYS A 102 -27.71 -18.13 12.14
N ARG A 103 -26.55 -17.50 12.31
CA ARG A 103 -25.55 -17.35 11.26
C ARG A 103 -24.21 -17.92 11.70
N SER A 104 -23.44 -18.37 10.72
CA SER A 104 -22.00 -18.60 10.88
C SER A 104 -21.24 -17.36 10.42
N THR A 105 -20.12 -17.03 11.06
CA THR A 105 -19.21 -15.99 10.57
C THR A 105 -18.63 -16.41 9.24
N ILE A 106 -18.87 -15.59 8.21
CA ILE A 106 -18.47 -15.88 6.83
C ILE A 106 -16.97 -16.16 6.79
N THR A 107 -16.60 -17.40 6.49
CA THR A 107 -15.20 -17.84 6.50
C THR A 107 -14.88 -18.67 5.27
N LYS A 108 -13.86 -18.27 4.52
CA LYS A 108 -13.34 -19.01 3.36
C LYS A 108 -11.99 -19.61 3.73
N MET A 109 -12.00 -20.88 4.14
CA MET A 109 -10.79 -21.60 4.52
C MET A 109 -10.21 -22.38 3.33
N ARG A 110 -8.99 -22.06 2.94
CA ARG A 110 -8.24 -22.72 1.86
C ARG A 110 -7.19 -23.66 2.46
N ILE A 111 -7.24 -24.93 2.08
CA ILE A 111 -6.24 -25.93 2.46
C ILE A 111 -5.18 -25.99 1.37
N ILE A 112 -3.93 -25.68 1.73
CA ILE A 112 -2.80 -25.60 0.82
C ILE A 112 -1.80 -26.71 1.15
N GLY A 113 -1.51 -27.55 0.17
CA GLY A 113 -0.53 -28.63 0.26
C GLY A 113 0.38 -28.64 -0.96
N ALA A 114 1.67 -28.91 -0.77
CA ALA A 114 2.66 -28.94 -1.86
C ALA A 114 2.64 -27.69 -2.77
N ARG A 115 2.40 -26.49 -2.19
CA ARG A 115 2.23 -25.20 -2.89
C ARG A 115 1.02 -25.11 -3.83
N GLN A 116 0.05 -26.00 -3.71
CA GLN A 116 -1.22 -25.96 -4.46
C GLN A 116 -2.41 -25.89 -3.51
N GLN A 117 -3.47 -25.19 -3.92
CA GLN A 117 -4.74 -25.21 -3.20
C GLN A 117 -5.47 -26.52 -3.49
N MET A 118 -5.75 -27.30 -2.45
CA MET A 118 -6.34 -28.64 -2.56
C MET A 118 -7.85 -28.64 -2.30
N LEU A 119 -8.29 -27.81 -1.35
CA LEU A 119 -9.69 -27.73 -0.94
C LEU A 119 -10.02 -26.32 -0.47
N ARG A 120 -11.28 -25.92 -0.64
CA ARG A 120 -11.87 -24.75 0.00
C ARG A 120 -13.08 -25.17 0.83
N LEU A 121 -13.14 -24.70 2.08
CA LEU A 121 -14.26 -24.86 2.99
C LEU A 121 -14.88 -23.48 3.20
N ASP A 122 -16.13 -23.32 2.83
CA ASP A 122 -16.88 -22.09 3.02
C ASP A 122 -17.86 -22.30 4.18
N PHE A 123 -17.76 -21.45 5.21
CA PHE A 123 -18.67 -21.41 6.36
C PHE A 123 -19.51 -20.15 6.22
N GLU A 124 -20.77 -20.29 5.82
CA GLU A 124 -21.66 -19.15 5.57
C GLU A 124 -23.11 -19.59 5.59
N GLU A 125 -23.99 -18.72 6.09
CA GLU A 125 -25.44 -18.90 6.07
C GLU A 125 -26.04 -17.72 5.27
N PRO A 126 -26.17 -17.86 3.94
CA PRO A 126 -26.69 -16.79 3.11
C PRO A 126 -28.19 -16.58 3.37
N GLY A 127 -28.62 -15.33 3.35
CA GLY A 127 -30.03 -14.96 3.49
C GLY A 127 -30.19 -13.57 4.05
N ASP A 128 -31.33 -12.95 3.75
CA ASP A 128 -31.65 -11.58 4.16
C ASP A 128 -31.58 -11.38 5.67
N LEU A 129 -31.35 -10.14 6.07
CA LEU A 129 -31.37 -9.73 7.47
C LEU A 129 -32.69 -10.07 8.14
N LEU A 130 -32.62 -10.58 9.36
CA LEU A 130 -33.79 -10.68 10.23
C LEU A 130 -34.18 -9.29 10.74
N PRO A 131 -35.45 -9.07 11.14
CA PRO A 131 -35.91 -7.75 11.56
C PRO A 131 -35.12 -7.12 12.71
N ASP A 132 -34.68 -7.93 13.67
CA ASP A 132 -33.84 -7.53 14.81
C ASP A 132 -32.40 -7.21 14.39
N GLU A 133 -31.83 -8.01 13.48
CA GLU A 133 -30.52 -7.78 12.88
C GLU A 133 -30.49 -6.45 12.10
N GLU A 134 -31.50 -6.22 11.25
CA GLU A 134 -31.65 -4.97 10.49
C GLU A 134 -31.80 -3.77 11.43
N GLN A 135 -32.64 -3.87 12.46
CA GLN A 135 -32.85 -2.79 13.42
C GLN A 135 -31.55 -2.43 14.16
N ALA A 136 -30.76 -3.43 14.58
CA ALA A 136 -29.49 -3.19 15.26
C ALA A 136 -28.49 -2.46 14.36
N LEU A 137 -28.33 -2.89 13.11
CA LEU A 137 -27.44 -2.24 12.15
C LEU A 137 -27.88 -0.80 11.83
N LEU A 138 -29.19 -0.56 11.70
CA LEU A 138 -29.73 0.78 11.47
C LEU A 138 -29.53 1.73 12.66
N GLN A 139 -29.69 1.22 13.89
CA GLN A 139 -29.39 2.00 15.10
C GLN A 139 -27.91 2.36 15.17
N TRP A 140 -27.04 1.41 14.85
CA TRP A 140 -25.60 1.64 14.78
C TRP A 140 -25.24 2.70 13.72
N LEU A 141 -25.84 2.63 12.54
CA LEU A 141 -25.64 3.60 11.46
C LEU A 141 -26.05 5.00 11.88
N ARG A 142 -27.26 5.15 12.45
CA ARG A 142 -27.77 6.46 12.91
C ARG A 142 -26.82 7.11 13.90
N LYS A 143 -26.36 6.35 14.91
CA LYS A 143 -25.40 6.84 15.90
C LYS A 143 -24.15 7.41 15.22
N HIS A 144 -23.56 6.69 14.27
CA HIS A 144 -22.32 7.16 13.62
C HIS A 144 -22.55 8.31 12.66
N LEU A 145 -23.69 8.34 11.96
CA LEU A 145 -24.10 9.50 11.16
C LEU A 145 -24.21 10.76 12.04
N ASP A 146 -24.84 10.66 13.22
CA ASP A 146 -24.98 11.76 14.16
C ASP A 146 -23.62 12.24 14.72
N GLU A 147 -22.65 11.34 14.84
CA GLU A 147 -21.28 11.66 15.27
C GLU A 147 -20.43 12.28 14.15
N GLY A 148 -20.89 12.26 12.89
CA GLY A 148 -20.21 12.83 11.73
C GLY A 148 -19.33 11.84 10.97
N LEU A 149 -19.93 11.11 10.03
CA LEU A 149 -19.21 10.31 9.03
C LEU A 149 -18.88 11.15 7.78
N ASP A 150 -17.72 10.89 7.18
CA ASP A 150 -17.29 11.53 5.93
C ASP A 150 -17.61 10.69 4.69
N GLY A 151 -17.87 9.38 4.86
CA GLY A 151 -18.24 8.48 3.78
C GLY A 151 -18.72 7.11 4.26
N ILE A 152 -19.45 6.40 3.40
CA ILE A 152 -19.90 5.02 3.64
C ILE A 152 -19.54 4.13 2.43
N VAL A 153 -18.93 2.98 2.69
CA VAL A 153 -18.83 1.88 1.72
C VAL A 153 -19.89 0.83 2.02
N LEU A 154 -20.74 0.51 1.05
CA LEU A 154 -21.59 -0.68 1.04
C LEU A 154 -20.88 -1.79 0.24
N SER A 155 -20.36 -2.80 0.92
CA SER A 155 -19.58 -3.89 0.28
C SER A 155 -20.41 -5.17 0.23
N ASP A 156 -21.08 -5.41 -0.91
CA ASP A 156 -21.97 -6.54 -1.09
C ASP A 156 -21.25 -7.77 -1.68
N TYR A 157 -21.35 -8.90 -1.01
CA TYR A 157 -20.88 -10.19 -1.49
C TYR A 157 -22.02 -11.21 -1.66
N ALA A 158 -23.26 -10.74 -1.61
CA ALA A 158 -24.49 -11.52 -1.64
C ALA A 158 -24.54 -12.59 -0.53
N LYS A 159 -24.11 -12.24 0.70
CA LYS A 159 -24.14 -13.13 1.87
C LYS A 159 -25.17 -12.77 2.92
N GLY A 160 -25.87 -11.65 2.74
CA GLY A 160 -27.11 -11.35 3.47
C GLY A 160 -27.14 -10.01 4.16
N THR A 161 -26.00 -9.41 4.46
CA THR A 161 -25.96 -8.10 5.12
C THR A 161 -26.57 -7.03 4.23
N CYS A 162 -26.22 -7.04 2.94
CA CYS A 162 -26.67 -6.09 1.94
C CYS A 162 -28.01 -6.50 1.30
N SER A 163 -29.03 -6.70 2.13
CA SER A 163 -30.41 -6.90 1.68
C SER A 163 -30.98 -5.65 1.01
N ASP A 164 -31.99 -5.83 0.14
CA ASP A 164 -32.53 -4.74 -0.69
C ASP A 164 -33.01 -3.54 0.12
N ARG A 165 -33.81 -3.84 1.15
CA ARG A 165 -34.37 -2.84 2.06
C ARG A 165 -33.27 -2.14 2.86
N PHE A 166 -32.32 -2.89 3.40
CA PHE A 166 -31.25 -2.31 4.21
C PHE A 166 -30.37 -1.37 3.39
N CYS A 167 -29.91 -1.80 2.20
CA CYS A 167 -29.12 -0.95 1.29
C CYS A 167 -29.83 0.38 0.98
N GLN A 168 -31.13 0.33 0.65
CA GLN A 168 -31.92 1.54 0.40
C GLN A 168 -32.05 2.44 1.63
N MET A 169 -32.19 1.86 2.83
CA MET A 169 -32.22 2.62 4.07
C MET A 169 -30.88 3.28 4.39
N VAL A 170 -29.75 2.61 4.14
CA VAL A 170 -28.41 3.20 4.29
C VAL A 170 -28.25 4.38 3.34
N ILE A 171 -28.53 4.19 2.05
CA ILE A 171 -28.39 5.25 1.02
C ILE A 171 -29.28 6.46 1.35
N THR A 172 -30.52 6.22 1.76
CA THR A 172 -31.46 7.30 2.11
C THR A 172 -30.99 8.11 3.32
N GLN A 173 -30.53 7.43 4.39
CA GLN A 173 -30.05 8.11 5.60
C GLN A 173 -28.73 8.85 5.36
N ALA A 174 -27.80 8.26 4.62
CA ALA A 174 -26.55 8.89 4.25
C ALA A 174 -26.78 10.16 3.40
N ARG A 175 -27.69 10.09 2.42
CA ARG A 175 -28.08 11.25 1.61
C ARG A 175 -28.69 12.37 2.45
N ALA A 176 -29.54 12.04 3.42
CA ALA A 176 -30.11 13.02 4.35
C ALA A 176 -29.04 13.71 5.21
N ALA A 177 -27.96 13.00 5.53
CA ALA A 177 -26.80 13.51 6.26
C ALA A 177 -25.71 14.15 5.36
N ASN A 178 -25.90 14.19 4.04
CA ASN A 178 -24.90 14.62 3.04
C ASN A 178 -23.58 13.81 3.10
N VAL A 179 -23.67 12.53 3.42
CA VAL A 179 -22.54 11.59 3.46
C VAL A 179 -22.51 10.77 2.17
N PRO A 180 -21.41 10.79 1.40
CA PRO A 180 -21.32 10.04 0.15
C PRO A 180 -21.32 8.53 0.37
N VAL A 181 -22.04 7.81 -0.49
CA VAL A 181 -22.11 6.34 -0.47
C VAL A 181 -21.46 5.74 -1.71
N LEU A 182 -20.44 4.91 -1.49
CA LEU A 182 -19.85 4.06 -2.51
C LEU A 182 -20.35 2.62 -2.33
N VAL A 183 -20.77 2.00 -3.42
CA VAL A 183 -21.23 0.61 -3.45
C VAL A 183 -20.23 -0.24 -4.22
N ASP A 184 -19.75 -1.32 -3.60
CA ASP A 184 -19.11 -2.42 -4.31
C ASP A 184 -20.16 -3.52 -4.57
N PRO A 185 -20.64 -3.65 -5.82
CA PRO A 185 -21.89 -4.35 -6.09
C PRO A 185 -21.71 -5.86 -6.27
N LYS A 186 -22.80 -6.59 -5.98
CA LYS A 186 -22.97 -7.99 -6.41
C LYS A 186 -24.31 -8.22 -7.10
N GLY A 187 -24.29 -9.14 -8.05
CA GLY A 187 -25.47 -9.57 -8.80
C GLY A 187 -25.82 -8.63 -9.96
N SER A 188 -26.87 -9.02 -10.70
CA SER A 188 -27.33 -8.34 -11.91
C SER A 188 -28.37 -7.24 -11.64
N ASP A 189 -29.01 -7.22 -10.47
CA ASP A 189 -30.01 -6.21 -10.14
C ASP A 189 -29.44 -5.16 -9.17
N TRP A 190 -29.28 -3.93 -9.67
CA TRP A 190 -28.78 -2.80 -8.89
C TRP A 190 -29.91 -1.88 -8.41
N ALA A 191 -31.17 -2.29 -8.51
CA ALA A 191 -32.29 -1.52 -7.97
C ALA A 191 -32.14 -1.22 -6.48
N LYS A 192 -31.56 -2.15 -5.71
CA LYS A 192 -31.23 -1.96 -4.29
C LYS A 192 -30.14 -0.92 -4.02
N TYR A 193 -29.39 -0.49 -5.03
CA TYR A 193 -28.36 0.54 -4.93
C TYR A 193 -28.80 1.89 -5.48
N ARG A 194 -30.06 2.03 -5.86
CA ARG A 194 -30.61 3.26 -6.44
C ARG A 194 -30.31 4.46 -5.56
N GLY A 195 -29.79 5.53 -6.17
CA GLY A 195 -29.48 6.80 -5.50
C GLY A 195 -28.11 6.87 -4.84
N CYS A 196 -27.23 5.88 -4.99
CA CYS A 196 -25.86 5.96 -4.48
C CYS A 196 -24.99 6.95 -5.27
N ASP A 197 -23.94 7.46 -4.63
CA ASP A 197 -23.01 8.39 -5.26
C ASP A 197 -22.04 7.67 -6.21
N LEU A 198 -21.50 6.55 -5.78
CA LEU A 198 -20.54 5.77 -6.57
C LEU A 198 -20.90 4.29 -6.54
N ILE A 199 -20.68 3.62 -7.67
CA ILE A 199 -20.70 2.15 -7.76
C ILE A 199 -19.42 1.66 -8.47
N THR A 200 -18.77 0.62 -7.96
CA THR A 200 -17.44 0.17 -8.43
C THR A 200 -17.41 -1.24 -9.03
N PRO A 201 -18.22 -1.55 -10.06
CA PRO A 201 -18.23 -2.88 -10.66
C PRO A 201 -16.96 -3.18 -11.45
N ASN A 202 -16.59 -4.45 -11.56
CA ASN A 202 -15.68 -4.89 -12.62
C ASN A 202 -16.41 -5.08 -13.96
N VAL A 203 -15.66 -5.30 -15.05
CA VAL A 203 -16.25 -5.50 -16.40
C VAL A 203 -17.28 -6.65 -16.43
N LYS A 204 -17.05 -7.72 -15.67
CA LYS A 204 -17.96 -8.87 -15.61
C LYS A 204 -19.27 -8.48 -14.92
N GLU A 205 -19.20 -7.83 -13.77
CA GLU A 205 -20.37 -7.32 -13.03
C GLU A 205 -21.14 -6.28 -13.84
N MET A 206 -20.44 -5.40 -14.57
CA MET A 206 -21.09 -4.48 -15.52
C MET A 206 -21.89 -5.22 -16.61
N CYS A 207 -21.31 -6.27 -17.21
CA CYS A 207 -21.99 -7.06 -18.22
C CYS A 207 -23.19 -7.84 -17.64
N GLU A 208 -23.03 -8.38 -16.43
CA GLU A 208 -24.11 -9.07 -15.71
C GLU A 208 -25.28 -8.14 -15.42
N ALA A 209 -25.02 -6.93 -14.92
CA ALA A 209 -26.06 -5.93 -14.64
C ALA A 209 -26.77 -5.42 -15.90
N ALA A 210 -26.05 -5.36 -17.03
CA ALA A 210 -26.63 -4.96 -18.30
C ALA A 210 -27.32 -6.10 -19.06
N GLY A 211 -27.19 -7.35 -18.61
CA GLY A 211 -27.70 -8.53 -19.32
C GLY A 211 -27.07 -8.76 -20.70
N LYS A 212 -25.92 -8.14 -21.00
CA LYS A 212 -25.21 -8.26 -22.28
C LYS A 212 -23.69 -8.26 -22.09
N VAL A 213 -22.98 -9.02 -22.91
CA VAL A 213 -21.51 -9.06 -22.91
C VAL A 213 -20.97 -8.04 -23.90
N VAL A 214 -20.09 -7.16 -23.43
CA VAL A 214 -19.39 -6.17 -24.28
C VAL A 214 -17.87 -6.38 -24.22
N PRO A 215 -17.13 -6.03 -25.29
CA PRO A 215 -15.68 -6.05 -25.23
C PRO A 215 -15.15 -5.03 -24.20
N ASN A 216 -14.03 -5.35 -23.54
CA ASN A 216 -13.34 -4.44 -22.62
C ASN A 216 -12.63 -3.30 -23.40
N VAL A 217 -13.40 -2.42 -24.04
CA VAL A 217 -12.92 -1.23 -24.76
C VAL A 217 -13.70 -0.02 -24.27
N THR A 218 -13.05 1.14 -24.21
CA THR A 218 -13.60 2.32 -23.55
C THR A 218 -14.97 2.74 -24.10
N PRO A 219 -15.20 2.83 -25.43
CA PRO A 219 -16.50 3.26 -25.96
C PRO A 219 -17.67 2.36 -25.52
N ALA A 220 -17.49 1.04 -25.61
CA ALA A 220 -18.54 0.08 -25.26
C ALA A 220 -18.86 0.08 -23.76
N LEU A 221 -17.84 0.22 -22.90
CA LEU A 221 -18.03 0.30 -21.45
C LEU A 221 -18.65 1.63 -21.02
N VAL A 222 -18.29 2.74 -21.66
CA VAL A 222 -18.89 4.05 -21.37
C VAL A 222 -20.38 4.04 -21.69
N GLU A 223 -20.77 3.52 -22.84
CA GLU A 223 -22.20 3.38 -23.20
C GLU A 223 -22.96 2.52 -22.17
N LEU A 224 -22.37 1.39 -21.78
CA LEU A 224 -22.95 0.48 -20.80
C LEU A 224 -23.12 1.14 -19.43
N ALA A 225 -22.09 1.85 -18.97
CA ALA A 225 -22.07 2.55 -17.71
C ALA A 225 -23.06 3.72 -17.70
N GLN A 226 -23.21 4.47 -18.81
CA GLN A 226 -24.22 5.51 -18.96
C GLN A 226 -25.64 4.95 -18.84
N GLN A 227 -25.93 3.82 -19.52
CA GLN A 227 -27.22 3.13 -19.43
C GLN A 227 -27.54 2.68 -18.00
N ALA A 228 -26.57 2.06 -17.32
CA ALA A 228 -26.73 1.64 -15.92
C ALA A 228 -26.95 2.84 -15.00
N ARG A 229 -26.17 3.92 -15.17
CA ARG A 229 -26.27 5.17 -14.42
C ARG A 229 -27.69 5.75 -14.46
N GLU A 230 -28.28 5.80 -15.65
CA GLU A 230 -29.64 6.33 -15.86
C GLU A 230 -30.71 5.40 -15.31
N THR A 231 -30.57 4.09 -15.54
CA THR A 231 -31.55 3.08 -15.12
C THR A 231 -31.67 3.02 -13.60
N PHE A 232 -30.54 3.06 -12.91
CA PHE A 232 -30.44 2.89 -11.45
C PHE A 232 -30.28 4.20 -10.69
N ASP A 233 -30.33 5.37 -11.35
CA ASP A 233 -30.15 6.70 -10.71
C ASP A 233 -28.88 6.75 -9.85
N ILE A 234 -27.74 6.42 -10.46
CA ILE A 234 -26.43 6.43 -9.82
C ILE A 234 -25.69 7.70 -10.27
N ARG A 235 -24.91 8.32 -9.39
CA ARG A 235 -24.20 9.56 -9.78
C ARG A 235 -22.94 9.26 -10.61
N TYR A 236 -22.10 8.33 -10.17
CA TYR A 236 -20.89 7.89 -10.88
C TYR A 236 -20.77 6.36 -10.92
N VAL A 237 -20.52 5.82 -12.12
CA VAL A 237 -20.21 4.40 -12.32
C VAL A 237 -18.71 4.28 -12.59
N VAL A 238 -17.99 3.51 -11.78
CA VAL A 238 -16.53 3.38 -11.84
C VAL A 238 -16.17 1.94 -12.17
N VAL A 239 -15.91 1.69 -13.45
CA VAL A 239 -15.64 0.36 -13.97
C VAL A 239 -14.16 0.03 -13.82
N THR A 240 -13.85 -1.01 -13.04
CA THR A 240 -12.48 -1.57 -12.97
C THR A 240 -12.24 -2.53 -14.13
N ARG A 241 -11.13 -2.37 -14.84
CA ARG A 241 -10.87 -2.96 -16.17
C ARG A 241 -9.58 -3.78 -16.23
N SER A 242 -9.16 -4.35 -15.09
CA SER A 242 -7.94 -5.15 -14.98
C SER A 242 -6.72 -4.39 -15.55
N GLU A 243 -5.99 -4.97 -16.50
CA GLU A 243 -4.81 -4.37 -17.14
C GLU A 243 -5.10 -3.06 -17.90
N LYS A 244 -6.37 -2.75 -18.18
CA LYS A 244 -6.77 -1.51 -18.85
C LYS A 244 -7.06 -0.36 -17.88
N GLY A 245 -6.87 -0.59 -16.57
CA GLY A 245 -7.01 0.41 -15.51
C GLY A 245 -8.46 0.61 -15.09
N VAL A 246 -8.91 1.86 -15.03
CA VAL A 246 -10.23 2.21 -14.49
C VAL A 246 -10.89 3.31 -15.33
N THR A 247 -12.21 3.21 -15.51
CA THR A 247 -13.02 4.21 -16.22
C THR A 247 -14.17 4.66 -15.33
N LEU A 248 -14.20 5.96 -15.01
CA LEU A 248 -15.30 6.63 -14.33
C LEU A 248 -16.25 7.28 -15.34
N VAL A 249 -17.55 7.11 -15.12
CA VAL A 249 -18.61 7.63 -15.97
C VAL A 249 -19.65 8.34 -15.08
N GLY A 250 -19.78 9.66 -15.27
CA GLY A 250 -20.82 10.49 -14.69
C GLY A 250 -21.89 10.87 -15.72
N LYS A 251 -22.66 11.93 -15.42
CA LYS A 251 -23.64 12.49 -16.36
C LYS A 251 -22.94 13.10 -17.59
N ASP A 252 -21.97 13.97 -17.34
CA ASP A 252 -21.24 14.72 -18.36
C ASP A 252 -19.72 14.41 -18.32
N ASP A 253 -19.28 13.62 -17.32
CA ASP A 253 -17.88 13.29 -17.07
C ASP A 253 -17.54 11.88 -17.56
N VAL A 254 -16.46 11.74 -18.31
CA VAL A 254 -15.83 10.44 -18.60
C VAL A 254 -14.34 10.56 -18.36
N ILE A 255 -13.83 9.84 -17.37
CA ILE A 255 -12.42 9.86 -16.99
C ILE A 255 -11.88 8.44 -17.08
N THR A 256 -10.81 8.23 -17.85
CA THR A 256 -10.14 6.93 -17.93
C THR A 256 -8.68 7.08 -17.53
N LYS A 257 -8.21 6.18 -16.67
CA LYS A 257 -6.81 6.06 -16.26
C LYS A 257 -6.33 4.66 -16.61
N ALA A 258 -5.19 4.55 -17.30
CA ALA A 258 -4.58 3.26 -17.63
C ALA A 258 -3.99 2.61 -16.36
N ALA A 259 -3.89 1.28 -16.32
CA ALA A 259 -3.32 0.59 -15.17
C ALA A 259 -1.87 1.02 -14.93
N THR A 260 -1.48 1.18 -13.66
CA THR A 260 -0.12 1.61 -13.28
C THR A 260 0.83 0.41 -13.07
N ALA A 261 0.30 -0.79 -12.81
CA ALA A 261 1.13 -1.97 -12.54
C ALA A 261 1.91 -2.47 -13.77
N GLN A 262 3.23 -2.64 -13.63
CA GLN A 262 4.08 -3.28 -14.64
C GLN A 262 4.21 -4.81 -14.43
N GLU A 263 4.04 -5.31 -13.20
CA GLU A 263 4.07 -6.73 -12.86
C GLU A 263 2.82 -7.13 -12.05
N VAL A 264 2.04 -8.09 -12.55
CA VAL A 264 0.83 -8.60 -11.90
C VAL A 264 1.11 -9.96 -11.30
N PHE A 265 1.09 -10.07 -9.97
CA PHE A 265 1.27 -11.31 -9.23
C PHE A 265 -0.08 -11.93 -8.82
N ASP A 266 -0.97 -11.16 -8.21
CA ASP A 266 -2.29 -11.62 -7.74
C ASP A 266 -3.30 -10.46 -7.82
N VAL A 267 -4.46 -10.69 -8.41
CA VAL A 267 -5.52 -9.65 -8.55
C VAL A 267 -6.51 -9.63 -7.38
N SER A 268 -6.32 -10.51 -6.39
CA SER A 268 -7.22 -10.67 -5.25
C SER A 268 -7.28 -9.39 -4.40
N GLY A 269 -8.48 -8.82 -4.25
CA GLY A 269 -8.71 -7.62 -3.40
C GLY A 269 -8.36 -6.28 -4.06
N ALA A 270 -7.98 -6.26 -5.35
CA ALA A 270 -7.72 -5.01 -6.07
C ALA A 270 -8.98 -4.12 -6.18
N GLY A 271 -10.16 -4.73 -6.39
CA GLY A 271 -11.44 -4.02 -6.40
C GLY A 271 -11.75 -3.33 -5.07
N ASP A 272 -11.61 -4.06 -3.96
CA ASP A 272 -11.77 -3.52 -2.60
C ASP A 272 -10.81 -2.33 -2.34
N THR A 273 -9.59 -2.42 -2.87
CA THR A 273 -8.56 -1.36 -2.76
C THR A 273 -8.99 -0.11 -3.52
N VAL A 274 -9.47 -0.27 -4.76
CA VAL A 274 -10.00 0.85 -5.56
C VAL A 274 -11.16 1.51 -4.83
N ALA A 275 -12.15 0.73 -4.39
CA ALA A 275 -13.31 1.23 -3.66
C ALA A 275 -12.92 2.03 -2.41
N SER A 276 -12.00 1.48 -1.61
CA SER A 276 -11.50 2.10 -0.38
C SER A 276 -10.82 3.44 -0.63
N VAL A 277 -9.83 3.45 -1.52
CA VAL A 277 -9.00 4.64 -1.80
C VAL A 277 -9.83 5.72 -2.51
N LEU A 278 -10.72 5.31 -3.42
CA LEU A 278 -11.60 6.24 -4.13
C LEU A 278 -12.55 6.97 -3.18
N LEU A 279 -13.23 6.25 -2.27
CA LEU A 279 -14.11 6.90 -1.30
C LEU A 279 -13.31 7.80 -0.35
N ALA A 280 -12.16 7.35 0.16
CA ALA A 280 -11.32 8.16 1.03
C ALA A 280 -10.87 9.46 0.35
N ALA A 281 -10.48 9.39 -0.94
CA ALA A 281 -10.10 10.53 -1.73
C ALA A 281 -11.24 11.55 -1.92
N ILE A 282 -12.43 11.06 -2.27
CA ILE A 282 -13.63 11.90 -2.47
C ILE A 282 -14.08 12.53 -1.14
N SER A 283 -14.07 11.75 -0.06
CA SER A 283 -14.40 12.22 1.29
C SER A 283 -13.42 13.31 1.73
N GLY A 284 -12.14 13.13 1.40
CA GLY A 284 -11.06 14.12 1.55
C GLY A 284 -11.08 15.28 0.56
N LYS A 285 -12.14 15.43 -0.25
CA LYS A 285 -12.40 16.52 -1.19
C LYS A 285 -11.39 16.64 -2.35
N LEU A 286 -10.76 15.54 -2.76
CA LEU A 286 -10.00 15.52 -4.01
C LEU A 286 -10.93 15.62 -5.23
N SER A 287 -10.39 16.11 -6.35
CA SER A 287 -11.09 16.07 -7.63
C SER A 287 -11.35 14.62 -8.06
N LEU A 288 -12.37 14.37 -8.89
CA LEU A 288 -12.66 13.02 -9.39
C LEU A 288 -11.48 12.43 -10.16
N ALA A 289 -10.75 13.26 -10.91
CA ALA A 289 -9.58 12.83 -11.66
C ALA A 289 -8.44 12.38 -10.72
N ASP A 290 -8.15 13.16 -9.67
CA ASP A 290 -7.12 12.83 -8.69
C ASP A 290 -7.52 11.61 -7.83
N ALA A 291 -8.79 11.52 -7.45
CA ALA A 291 -9.31 10.39 -6.69
C ALA A 291 -9.22 9.08 -7.48
N LEU A 292 -9.57 9.14 -8.77
CA LEU A 292 -9.44 8.00 -9.68
C LEU A 292 -7.98 7.61 -9.88
N GLU A 293 -7.09 8.59 -10.08
CA GLU A 293 -5.65 8.35 -10.23
C GLU A 293 -5.05 7.70 -8.99
N LEU A 294 -5.37 8.23 -7.80
CA LEU A 294 -4.91 7.70 -6.52
C LEU A 294 -5.36 6.25 -6.31
N SER A 295 -6.63 5.95 -6.59
CA SER A 295 -7.19 4.60 -6.47
C SER A 295 -6.56 3.60 -7.45
N ASN A 296 -6.26 4.04 -8.68
CA ASN A 296 -5.63 3.22 -9.70
C ASN A 296 -4.16 2.91 -9.34
N LYS A 297 -3.44 3.87 -8.76
CA LYS A 297 -2.09 3.66 -8.21
C LYS A 297 -2.10 2.63 -7.08
N ALA A 298 -3.02 2.78 -6.13
CA ALA A 298 -3.15 1.84 -5.02
C ALA A 298 -3.46 0.41 -5.51
N ALA A 299 -4.35 0.27 -6.50
CA ALA A 299 -4.60 -1.02 -7.14
C ALA A 299 -3.33 -1.59 -7.78
N GLY A 300 -2.53 -0.75 -8.45
CA GLY A 300 -1.25 -1.14 -9.04
C GLY A 300 -0.25 -1.71 -8.03
N ILE A 301 -0.20 -1.13 -6.83
CA ILE A 301 0.63 -1.64 -5.72
C ILE A 301 0.11 -3.00 -5.25
N VAL A 302 -1.20 -3.12 -4.96
CA VAL A 302 -1.77 -4.35 -4.39
C VAL A 302 -1.66 -5.54 -5.34
N VAL A 303 -1.83 -5.33 -6.65
CA VAL A 303 -1.72 -6.45 -7.62
C VAL A 303 -0.29 -7.00 -7.77
N SER A 304 0.72 -6.26 -7.30
CA SER A 304 2.11 -6.71 -7.25
C SER A 304 2.43 -7.57 -6.01
N LYS A 305 1.48 -7.69 -5.07
CA LYS A 305 1.63 -8.47 -3.84
C LYS A 305 0.89 -9.80 -3.95
N VAL A 306 1.14 -10.70 -3.00
CA VAL A 306 0.50 -12.03 -2.97
C VAL A 306 -0.64 -12.03 -1.96
N GLY A 307 -1.84 -12.46 -2.38
CA GLY A 307 -3.04 -12.52 -1.54
C GLY A 307 -3.69 -11.16 -1.29
N THR A 308 -4.68 -11.13 -0.41
CA THR A 308 -5.33 -9.89 0.03
C THR A 308 -4.37 -9.08 0.90
N TYR A 309 -3.78 -8.05 0.30
CA TYR A 309 -2.83 -7.13 0.93
C TYR A 309 -3.48 -5.74 1.04
N PRO A 310 -3.58 -5.15 2.24
CA PRO A 310 -4.08 -3.79 2.39
C PRO A 310 -3.00 -2.77 1.96
N VAL A 311 -3.39 -1.76 1.19
CA VAL A 311 -2.47 -0.68 0.81
C VAL A 311 -2.14 0.21 2.01
N HIS A 312 -0.86 0.57 2.15
CA HIS A 312 -0.41 1.51 3.17
C HIS A 312 -0.17 2.92 2.61
N LYS A 313 -0.44 3.92 3.44
CA LYS A 313 -0.27 5.35 3.15
C LYS A 313 1.13 5.67 2.62
N GLU A 314 2.17 5.09 3.22
CA GLU A 314 3.57 5.31 2.87
C GLU A 314 3.90 4.75 1.49
N GLU A 315 3.36 3.59 1.12
CA GLU A 315 3.54 3.00 -0.21
C GLU A 315 2.91 3.88 -1.29
N LEU A 316 1.71 4.40 -1.01
CA LEU A 316 1.00 5.28 -1.94
C LEU A 316 1.67 6.65 -2.07
N LEU A 317 2.20 7.20 -0.98
CA LEU A 317 3.01 8.43 -1.01
C LEU A 317 4.27 8.25 -1.87
N ARG A 318 4.99 7.13 -1.71
CA ARG A 318 6.17 6.82 -2.54
C ARG A 318 5.81 6.78 -4.02
N GLU A 319 4.70 6.13 -4.37
CA GLU A 319 4.24 6.03 -5.76
C GLU A 319 3.91 7.40 -6.38
N ILE A 320 3.26 8.29 -5.62
CA ILE A 320 2.93 9.65 -6.10
C ILE A 320 4.18 10.50 -6.25
N LEU A 321 5.14 10.36 -5.32
CA LEU A 321 6.42 11.06 -5.38
C LEU A 321 7.27 10.57 -6.55
N ALA A 322 7.18 9.28 -6.91
CA ALA A 322 7.81 8.71 -8.08
C ALA A 322 7.24 9.28 -9.39
N ASP A 323 5.91 9.40 -9.51
CA ASP A 323 5.23 9.98 -10.70
C ASP A 323 5.45 11.49 -10.86
N SER A 324 5.65 12.20 -9.75
CA SER A 324 5.96 13.64 -9.77
C SER A 324 7.38 13.90 -10.28
N GLN A 325 8.16 12.85 -10.55
CA GLN A 325 9.40 12.95 -11.30
C GLN A 325 9.09 12.72 -12.78
N PRO A 326 9.24 13.73 -13.64
CA PRO A 326 9.21 13.52 -15.09
C PRO A 326 10.22 12.43 -15.46
N GLU A 327 10.04 11.74 -16.59
CA GLU A 327 10.91 10.69 -17.15
C GLU A 327 12.39 11.11 -17.43
N SER A 328 12.93 12.10 -16.73
CA SER A 328 14.35 12.21 -16.42
C SER A 328 14.58 11.68 -15.01
N PHE A 329 15.37 10.62 -14.85
CA PHE A 329 15.97 10.23 -13.57
C PHE A 329 16.63 11.45 -12.92
N ASP A 330 15.90 12.25 -12.13
CA ASP A 330 16.41 13.46 -11.49
C ASP A 330 16.22 13.34 -9.98
N TYR A 331 16.93 12.35 -9.43
CA TYR A 331 17.10 12.23 -8.00
C TYR A 331 17.66 13.54 -7.44
N ARG A 332 16.86 14.23 -6.63
CA ARG A 332 17.29 15.39 -5.85
C ARG A 332 17.79 14.90 -4.48
N PRO A 333 19.04 15.22 -4.09
CA PRO A 333 19.52 14.96 -2.74
C PRO A 333 18.61 15.61 -1.69
N MET A 334 18.31 14.89 -0.61
CA MET A 334 17.44 15.39 0.45
C MET A 334 18.11 16.54 1.19
N THR A 335 17.32 17.54 1.57
CA THR A 335 17.77 18.58 2.49
C THR A 335 18.00 18.00 3.87
N TRP A 336 18.86 18.64 4.67
CA TRP A 336 19.16 18.12 6.01
C TRP A 336 17.93 18.10 6.93
N ASP A 337 16.98 19.02 6.73
CA ASP A 337 15.73 19.04 7.49
C ASP A 337 14.77 17.92 7.11
N GLU A 338 14.67 17.58 5.82
CA GLU A 338 13.90 16.43 5.38
C GLU A 338 14.49 15.13 5.90
N LEU A 339 15.82 15.01 5.84
CA LEU A 339 16.52 13.82 6.30
C LEU A 339 16.38 13.64 7.82
N ALA A 340 16.51 14.71 8.60
CA ALA A 340 16.30 14.67 10.06
C ALA A 340 14.85 14.38 10.46
N ARG A 341 13.86 14.75 9.63
CA ARG A 341 12.46 14.33 9.84
C ARG A 341 12.31 12.84 9.53
N LEU A 342 12.83 12.38 8.40
CA LEU A 342 12.76 11.00 7.95
C LEU A 342 13.40 10.04 8.96
N THR A 343 14.60 10.36 9.44
CA THR A 343 15.30 9.59 10.49
C THR A 343 14.47 9.47 11.77
N ARG A 344 13.85 10.57 12.23
CA ARG A 344 12.98 10.54 13.42
C ARG A 344 11.76 9.65 13.21
N THR A 345 11.16 9.69 12.01
CA THR A 345 10.02 8.83 11.67
C THR A 345 10.39 7.36 11.77
N TRP A 346 11.52 6.95 11.16
CA TRP A 346 12.01 5.57 11.24
C TRP A 346 12.32 5.14 12.66
N GLN A 347 13.03 5.97 13.43
CA GLN A 347 13.35 5.69 14.83
C GLN A 347 12.11 5.57 15.72
N GLN A 348 11.06 6.36 15.45
CA GLN A 348 9.78 6.26 16.17
C GLN A 348 9.01 4.98 15.83
N ALA A 349 9.21 4.42 14.63
CA ALA A 349 8.71 3.11 14.23
C ALA A 349 9.51 1.94 14.84
N GLY A 350 10.58 2.23 15.59
CA GLY A 350 11.47 1.22 16.17
C GLY A 350 12.50 0.66 15.17
N GLU A 351 12.66 1.31 14.01
CA GLU A 351 13.60 0.94 12.97
C GLU A 351 14.98 1.57 13.23
N THR A 352 16.05 0.88 12.83
CA THR A 352 17.45 1.28 13.05
C THR A 352 17.99 2.02 11.83
N VAL A 353 18.46 3.26 12.04
CA VAL A 353 18.98 4.10 10.95
C VAL A 353 20.51 4.10 10.93
N VAL A 354 21.08 3.66 9.81
CA VAL A 354 22.52 3.62 9.57
C VAL A 354 22.93 4.83 8.73
N PHE A 355 24.07 5.44 9.07
CA PHE A 355 24.65 6.54 8.30
C PHE A 355 26.09 6.24 7.91
N THR A 356 26.44 6.55 6.66
CA THR A 356 27.83 6.58 6.18
C THR A 356 28.04 7.84 5.35
N ASN A 357 29.30 8.22 5.10
CA ASN A 357 29.60 9.32 4.19
C ASN A 357 30.91 9.15 3.43
N GLY A 358 31.02 9.86 2.31
CA GLY A 358 32.22 9.89 1.49
C GLY A 358 32.07 10.70 0.21
N CYS A 359 33.17 10.79 -0.55
CA CYS A 359 33.15 11.50 -1.83
C CYS A 359 32.44 10.70 -2.93
N PHE A 360 32.58 9.36 -2.93
CA PHE A 360 31.98 8.46 -3.95
C PHE A 360 32.19 8.91 -5.40
N ASP A 361 33.42 9.33 -5.71
CA ASP A 361 33.73 10.01 -6.96
C ASP A 361 33.55 9.10 -8.19
N ILE A 362 34.24 7.95 -8.23
CA ILE A 362 33.96 6.89 -9.20
C ILE A 362 33.61 5.63 -8.40
N LEU A 363 32.37 5.17 -8.55
CA LEU A 363 31.88 3.96 -7.92
C LEU A 363 32.59 2.72 -8.50
N HIS A 364 32.80 1.73 -7.65
CA HIS A 364 33.39 0.44 -8.02
C HIS A 364 32.83 -0.63 -7.09
N ALA A 365 33.08 -1.91 -7.41
CA ALA A 365 32.56 -3.05 -6.64
C ALA A 365 32.84 -2.96 -5.13
N GLY A 366 34.00 -2.42 -4.74
CA GLY A 366 34.31 -2.15 -3.33
C GLY A 366 33.31 -1.21 -2.62
N HIS A 367 32.83 -0.14 -3.27
CA HIS A 367 31.81 0.74 -2.69
C HIS A 367 30.47 0.01 -2.57
N VAL A 368 30.07 -0.75 -3.58
CA VAL A 368 28.80 -1.50 -3.55
C VAL A 368 28.80 -2.51 -2.40
N GLN A 369 29.88 -3.28 -2.23
CA GLN A 369 30.02 -4.24 -1.13
C GLN A 369 30.04 -3.56 0.24
N TYR A 370 30.75 -2.43 0.37
CA TYR A 370 30.79 -1.65 1.60
C TYR A 370 29.40 -1.13 1.99
N LEU A 371 28.65 -0.56 1.03
CA LEU A 371 27.31 -0.04 1.28
C LEU A 371 26.32 -1.16 1.62
N GLN A 372 26.44 -2.32 0.96
CA GLN A 372 25.65 -3.51 1.30
C GLN A 372 25.90 -3.99 2.74
N GLN A 373 27.16 -4.01 3.17
CA GLN A 373 27.49 -4.38 4.55
C GLN A 373 27.00 -3.33 5.55
N ALA A 374 27.08 -2.04 5.20
CA ALA A 374 26.55 -0.97 6.04
C ALA A 374 25.03 -1.07 6.20
N ALA A 375 24.30 -1.31 5.10
CA ALA A 375 22.86 -1.47 5.11
C ALA A 375 22.40 -2.64 5.99
N GLN A 376 23.16 -3.74 6.04
CA GLN A 376 22.83 -4.91 6.89
C GLN A 376 22.89 -4.64 8.40
N LEU A 377 23.45 -3.52 8.84
CA LEU A 377 23.54 -3.16 10.26
C LEU A 377 22.25 -2.51 10.79
N GLY A 378 21.31 -2.15 9.92
CA GLY A 378 20.02 -1.57 10.32
C GLY A 378 18.94 -1.77 9.25
N ASP A 379 17.87 -1.01 9.38
CA ASP A 379 16.70 -1.10 8.50
C ASP A 379 16.76 -0.07 7.36
N HIS A 380 17.46 1.06 7.57
CA HIS A 380 17.62 2.12 6.58
C HIS A 380 19.07 2.61 6.50
N LEU A 381 19.58 2.84 5.29
CA LEU A 381 20.90 3.41 5.03
C LEU A 381 20.81 4.81 4.43
N ILE A 382 21.41 5.77 5.14
CA ILE A 382 21.59 7.16 4.70
C ILE A 382 23.05 7.39 4.30
N ILE A 383 23.26 8.06 3.16
CA ILE A 383 24.59 8.45 2.69
C ILE A 383 24.77 9.97 2.66
N GLY A 384 25.75 10.48 3.40
CA GLY A 384 26.29 11.82 3.22
C GLY A 384 27.30 11.87 2.08
N VAL A 385 27.10 12.76 1.11
CA VAL A 385 27.99 12.95 -0.04
C VAL A 385 28.64 14.33 0.02
N ASN A 386 29.96 14.38 -0.08
CA ASN A 386 30.69 15.65 -0.13
C ASN A 386 30.29 16.46 -1.37
N THR A 387 30.07 17.77 -1.23
CA THR A 387 29.94 18.68 -2.37
C THR A 387 31.23 18.75 -3.20
N ASP A 388 31.15 19.25 -4.43
CA ASP A 388 32.31 19.40 -5.31
C ASP A 388 33.39 20.28 -4.68
N ASP A 389 32.99 21.38 -4.03
CA ASP A 389 33.92 22.25 -3.32
C ASP A 389 34.57 21.57 -2.11
N SER A 390 33.80 20.75 -1.37
CA SER A 390 34.35 19.93 -0.27
C SER A 390 35.37 18.92 -0.79
N VAL A 391 35.07 18.24 -1.92
CA VAL A 391 36.01 17.29 -2.52
C VAL A 391 37.26 17.99 -3.06
N ARG A 392 37.15 19.17 -3.68
CA ARG A 392 38.31 19.95 -4.17
C ARG A 392 39.25 20.33 -3.03
N ARG A 393 38.71 20.73 -1.87
CA ARG A 393 39.52 21.02 -0.67
C ARG A 393 40.20 19.77 -0.11
N LEU A 394 39.51 18.63 -0.12
CA LEU A 394 40.01 17.36 0.44
C LEU A 394 41.01 16.63 -0.45
N LYS A 395 40.83 16.65 -1.77
CA LYS A 395 41.57 15.81 -2.74
C LYS A 395 42.30 16.58 -3.83
N GLY A 396 42.18 17.91 -3.86
CA GLY A 396 42.82 18.79 -4.84
C GLY A 396 41.89 19.21 -5.98
N GLN A 397 42.33 20.22 -6.75
CA GLN A 397 41.51 20.92 -7.76
C GLN A 397 41.06 20.04 -8.94
N THR A 398 41.71 18.91 -9.18
CA THR A 398 41.39 17.99 -10.28
C THR A 398 40.30 16.97 -9.91
N ARG A 399 39.75 17.04 -8.69
CA ARG A 399 38.70 16.15 -8.18
C ARG A 399 37.55 17.01 -7.61
N PRO A 400 36.29 16.56 -7.70
CA PRO A 400 35.84 15.27 -8.21
C PRO A 400 35.82 15.20 -9.75
N PHE A 401 35.77 13.99 -10.30
CA PHE A 401 35.54 13.77 -11.73
C PHE A 401 34.06 13.87 -12.09
N ASN A 402 33.19 13.37 -11.20
CA ASN A 402 31.74 13.43 -11.37
C ASN A 402 31.15 14.53 -10.49
N HIS A 403 30.21 15.30 -11.02
CA HIS A 403 29.53 16.37 -10.29
C HIS A 403 28.76 15.80 -9.09
N GLU A 404 28.63 16.57 -8.01
CA GLU A 404 27.97 16.16 -6.77
C GLU A 404 26.55 15.61 -6.96
N THR A 405 25.80 16.19 -7.90
CA THR A 405 24.45 15.72 -8.26
C THR A 405 24.49 14.33 -8.91
N ASP A 406 25.46 14.07 -9.79
CA ASP A 406 25.60 12.77 -10.45
C ASP A 406 26.04 11.69 -9.47
N ARG A 407 26.97 12.03 -8.57
CA ARG A 407 27.43 11.12 -7.50
C ARG A 407 26.27 10.76 -6.56
N ALA A 408 25.49 11.75 -6.14
CA ALA A 408 24.33 11.51 -5.30
C ALA A 408 23.25 10.67 -6.02
N ARG A 409 23.00 10.96 -7.30
CA ARG A 409 22.06 10.19 -8.13
C ARG A 409 22.47 8.73 -8.27
N LEU A 410 23.75 8.46 -8.57
CA LEU A 410 24.25 7.09 -8.69
C LEU A 410 24.10 6.29 -7.41
N LEU A 411 24.34 6.94 -6.26
CA LEU A 411 24.19 6.31 -4.95
C LEU A 411 22.73 6.02 -4.61
N ALA A 412 21.82 6.96 -4.90
CA ALA A 412 20.40 6.78 -4.66
C ALA A 412 19.75 5.69 -5.53
N SER A 413 20.38 5.36 -6.67
CA SER A 413 19.95 4.23 -7.50
C SER A 413 20.40 2.86 -6.99
N LEU A 414 21.22 2.81 -5.93
CA LEU A 414 21.61 1.54 -5.32
C LEU A 414 20.49 1.02 -4.44
N ARG A 415 20.15 -0.26 -4.61
CA ARG A 415 19.04 -0.94 -3.91
C ARG A 415 19.06 -0.77 -2.40
N ASP A 416 20.27 -0.76 -1.83
CA ASP A 416 20.50 -0.77 -0.38
C ASP A 416 20.63 0.65 0.21
N VAL A 417 20.23 1.70 -0.52
CA VAL A 417 20.36 3.11 -0.12
C VAL A 417 18.99 3.78 -0.10
N ASP A 418 18.57 4.23 1.08
CA ASP A 418 17.24 4.82 1.28
C ASP A 418 17.23 6.35 1.12
N ALA A 419 18.35 7.02 1.42
CA ALA A 419 18.47 8.46 1.27
C ALA A 419 19.91 8.94 1.08
N VAL A 420 20.07 10.05 0.37
CA VAL A 420 21.35 10.72 0.11
C VAL A 420 21.22 12.21 0.39
N ALA A 421 22.19 12.79 1.08
CA ALA A 421 22.27 14.24 1.31
C ALA A 421 23.67 14.78 1.00
N LEU A 422 23.72 15.99 0.45
CA LEU A 422 24.98 16.70 0.22
C LEU A 422 25.43 17.43 1.48
N PHE A 423 26.73 17.47 1.74
CA PHE A 423 27.32 18.31 2.79
C PHE A 423 28.59 19.00 2.29
N GLY A 424 28.74 20.27 2.65
CA GLY A 424 29.79 21.14 2.13
C GLY A 424 30.98 21.31 3.06
N GLU A 425 30.84 20.89 4.32
CA GLU A 425 31.86 20.97 5.35
C GLU A 425 33.00 19.98 5.11
N ASP A 426 34.13 20.19 5.79
CA ASP A 426 35.29 19.29 5.71
C ASP A 426 35.04 17.96 6.43
N THR A 427 34.10 17.94 7.38
CA THR A 427 33.66 16.73 8.10
C THR A 427 32.13 16.64 8.12
N PRO A 428 31.56 15.44 8.17
CA PRO A 428 30.09 15.26 8.19
C PRO A 428 29.45 15.61 9.54
N THR A 429 30.20 16.16 10.50
CA THR A 429 29.79 16.32 11.91
C THR A 429 28.47 17.08 12.07
N GLU A 430 28.32 18.22 11.38
CA GLU A 430 27.10 19.04 11.49
C GLU A 430 25.88 18.35 10.86
N LEU A 431 26.09 17.62 9.76
CA LEU A 431 25.04 16.80 9.15
C LEU A 431 24.61 15.68 10.12
N ILE A 432 25.56 14.94 10.69
CA ILE A 432 25.29 13.86 11.65
C ILE A 432 24.60 14.40 12.89
N LYS A 433 25.03 15.54 13.41
CA LYS A 433 24.42 16.22 14.57
C LYS A 433 22.94 16.55 14.35
N LYS A 434 22.56 16.90 13.12
CA LYS A 434 21.19 17.19 12.73
C LYS A 434 20.35 15.94 12.51
N ILE A 435 20.92 14.91 11.88
CA ILE A 435 20.24 13.64 11.58
C ILE A 435 20.07 12.77 12.82
N ARG A 436 21.11 12.66 13.66
CA ARG A 436 21.23 11.74 14.80
C ARG A 436 20.91 10.28 14.46
N PRO A 437 21.70 9.64 13.58
CA PRO A 437 21.51 8.24 13.23
C PRO A 437 21.78 7.30 14.41
N ASP A 438 21.27 6.07 14.35
CA ASP A 438 21.55 5.05 15.36
C ASP A 438 22.97 4.51 15.23
N ILE A 439 23.40 4.20 14.01
CA ILE A 439 24.71 3.60 13.73
C ILE A 439 25.47 4.45 12.71
N LEU A 440 26.70 4.80 13.06
CA LEU A 440 27.64 5.46 12.15
C LEU A 440 28.64 4.45 11.60
N VAL A 441 28.70 4.32 10.28
CA VAL A 441 29.57 3.35 9.61
C VAL A 441 30.71 4.07 8.88
N LYS A 442 31.93 3.55 9.06
CA LYS A 442 33.12 3.96 8.31
C LYS A 442 33.87 2.77 7.75
N GLY A 443 34.40 2.92 6.55
CA GLY A 443 35.27 1.92 5.93
C GLY A 443 36.74 2.19 6.22
N GLY A 444 37.53 1.12 6.40
CA GLY A 444 39.00 1.16 6.41
C GLY A 444 39.64 1.15 7.80
N ASP A 445 40.83 1.74 7.91
CA ASP A 445 41.69 1.66 9.11
C ASP A 445 41.40 2.76 10.16
N TYR A 446 40.20 3.36 10.13
CA TYR A 446 39.82 4.37 11.12
C TYR A 446 39.68 3.73 12.50
N LYS A 447 40.22 4.40 13.52
CA LYS A 447 39.88 4.09 14.90
C LYS A 447 38.48 4.62 15.22
N LYS A 448 37.67 3.87 15.98
CA LYS A 448 36.31 4.29 16.37
C LYS A 448 36.30 5.67 17.03
N GLU A 449 37.40 6.05 17.69
CA GLU A 449 37.55 7.31 18.39
C GLU A 449 37.81 8.53 17.50
N GLU A 450 38.26 8.30 16.26
CA GLU A 450 38.63 9.34 15.29
C GLU A 450 37.49 9.66 14.32
N VAL A 451 36.36 8.96 14.43
CA VAL A 451 35.21 9.15 13.55
C VAL A 451 34.46 10.45 13.91
N ALA A 452 34.49 11.39 12.98
CA ALA A 452 33.78 12.66 13.08
C ALA A 452 32.26 12.46 13.24
N GLY A 453 31.67 13.08 14.27
CA GLY A 453 30.24 12.99 14.58
C GLY A 453 29.83 11.78 15.43
N ARG A 454 30.78 10.98 15.94
CA ARG A 454 30.49 9.80 16.78
C ARG A 454 29.62 10.10 18.00
N GLU A 455 29.76 11.28 18.61
CA GLU A 455 29.02 11.69 19.80
C GLU A 455 27.52 11.92 19.54
N TYR A 456 27.12 11.98 18.27
CA TYR A 456 25.73 12.17 17.86
C TYR A 456 25.07 10.89 17.33
N ALA A 457 25.79 9.76 17.35
CA ALA A 457 25.27 8.43 17.02
C ALA A 457 25.31 7.50 18.24
N ARG A 458 24.45 6.47 18.26
CA ARG A 458 24.41 5.50 19.39
C ARG A 458 25.57 4.51 19.33
N ALA A 459 25.99 4.14 18.14
CA ALA A 459 27.11 3.24 17.90
C ALA A 459 27.95 3.67 16.69
N VAL A 460 29.21 3.23 16.67
CA VAL A 460 30.13 3.41 15.54
C VAL A 460 30.68 2.05 15.13
N GLU A 461 30.53 1.71 13.85
CA GLU A 461 31.06 0.49 13.27
C GLU A 461 32.09 0.77 12.17
N ILE A 462 33.17 0.00 12.21
CA ILE A 462 34.27 0.10 11.23
C ILE A 462 34.25 -1.18 10.40
N LEU A 463 33.98 -1.03 9.11
CA LEU A 463 33.96 -2.14 8.17
C LEU A 463 35.31 -2.24 7.43
N PRO A 464 35.87 -3.45 7.27
CA PRO A 464 37.11 -3.62 6.53
C PRO A 464 36.90 -3.31 5.05
N PHE A 465 37.83 -2.58 4.43
CA PHE A 465 37.84 -2.47 2.97
C PHE A 465 38.35 -3.77 2.35
N LYS A 466 37.78 -4.13 1.19
CA LYS A 466 38.33 -5.21 0.37
C LYS A 466 39.55 -4.71 -0.39
N GLU A 467 40.68 -5.41 -0.24
CA GLU A 467 41.91 -5.09 -0.97
C GLU A 467 41.70 -5.13 -2.50
N GLY A 468 42.35 -4.20 -3.23
CA GLY A 468 42.42 -4.20 -4.69
C GLY A 468 41.47 -3.25 -5.43
N TYR A 469 40.58 -2.52 -4.74
CA TYR A 469 39.66 -1.57 -5.38
C TYR A 469 39.75 -0.17 -4.77
N SER A 470 40.35 0.77 -5.49
CA SER A 470 40.31 2.20 -5.15
C SER A 470 40.15 3.05 -6.42
N THR A 471 39.39 4.14 -6.34
CA THR A 471 39.26 5.08 -7.46
C THR A 471 40.63 5.59 -7.91
N THR A 472 41.54 5.85 -6.97
CA THR A 472 42.92 6.29 -7.29
C THR A 472 43.67 5.21 -8.09
N GLY A 473 43.58 3.94 -7.69
CA GLY A 473 44.22 2.84 -8.39
C GLY A 473 43.64 2.59 -9.79
N ILE A 474 42.34 2.84 -10.00
CA ILE A 474 41.73 2.78 -11.34
C ILE A 474 42.32 3.87 -12.25
N VAL A 475 42.41 5.10 -11.74
CA VAL A 475 42.97 6.24 -12.49
C VAL A 475 44.44 6.02 -12.80
N GLU A 476 45.23 5.55 -11.84
CA GLU A 476 46.66 5.24 -12.05
C GLU A 476 46.86 4.17 -13.13
N LYS A 477 46.01 3.13 -13.16
CA LYS A 477 46.02 2.12 -14.23
C LYS A 477 45.70 2.73 -15.59
N ILE A 478 44.71 3.62 -15.68
CA ILE A 478 44.38 4.32 -16.93
C ILE A 478 45.57 5.18 -17.39
N VAL A 479 46.16 5.98 -16.47
CA VAL A 479 47.33 6.82 -16.79
C VAL A 479 48.52 5.97 -17.25
N ALA A 480 48.75 4.80 -16.64
CA ALA A 480 49.80 3.88 -17.07
C ALA A 480 49.54 3.35 -18.48
N LEU A 481 48.32 2.90 -18.79
CA LEU A 481 47.96 2.40 -20.12
C LEU A 481 48.08 3.47 -21.22
N VAL A 482 47.71 4.72 -20.91
CA VAL A 482 47.90 5.86 -21.83
C VAL A 482 49.39 6.14 -22.08
N LYS A 483 50.23 6.10 -21.03
CA LYS A 483 51.69 6.24 -21.18
C LYS A 483 52.32 5.11 -22.00
N GLU A 484 51.73 3.91 -21.94
CA GLU A 484 52.14 2.74 -22.72
C GLU A 484 51.56 2.72 -24.15
N GLY A 485 50.74 3.71 -24.53
CA GLY A 485 50.14 3.80 -25.87
C GLY A 485 49.11 2.71 -26.17
N LYS A 486 48.49 2.13 -25.13
CA LYS A 486 47.49 1.05 -25.25
C LYS A 486 46.04 1.55 -25.21
N LEU A 487 45.85 2.86 -25.01
CA LEU A 487 44.58 3.58 -24.92
C LEU A 487 44.64 4.88 -25.70
#